data_AF-A0A358L312-F1
#
_entry.id   AF-A0A358L312-F1
#
_cell.length_a   1.000
_cell.length_b   1.000
_cell.length_c   1.000
_cell.angle_alpha   90.00
_cell.angle_beta   90.00
_cell.angle_gamma   90.00
#
_symmetry.space_group_name_H-M   'P 1'
#
loop_
_entity.id
_entity.type
_entity.pdbx_description
1 polymer ?
#
loop_
_entity_poly.entity_id
_entity_poly.type
_entity_poly.pdbx_seq_one_letter_code
_entity_poly.pdbx_strand_id
1 'polypeptide(L)'
;AMRAANAIIAANPGLNRGIRLRRQKNTQAIFQGIIHKNEQYHAVLCNPPFHASAIEAQQGTQRKVRNLGLDKNAPLNFGGQQEELWCEGGEKAFISRMINESADFAKQCVWFTSLVSRRENLPELWRALEQVGADTVRTVEMAQGQKQSRFIAWTFMDKTARERQMSRL
;
A
#
# COMPACT_ATOMS: atom_id res chain seq x y z
N ALA A 1 4.35 14.65 -3.06
CA ALA A 1 4.97 13.57 -2.24
C ALA A 1 6.45 13.81 -1.83
N MET A 2 7.46 13.68 -2.72
CA MET A 2 8.88 13.62 -2.31
C MET A 2 9.41 14.82 -1.50
N ARG A 3 8.96 16.04 -1.82
CA ARG A 3 9.34 17.24 -1.07
C ARG A 3 8.85 17.18 0.38
N ALA A 4 7.60 16.74 0.59
CA ALA A 4 7.02 16.59 1.92
C ALA A 4 7.74 15.49 2.73
N ALA A 5 8.01 14.34 2.11
CA ALA A 5 8.77 13.27 2.76
C ALA A 5 10.17 13.72 3.21
N ASN A 6 10.89 14.45 2.35
CA ASN A 6 12.19 15.03 2.72
C ASN A 6 12.07 16.04 3.87
N ALA A 7 11.05 16.90 3.85
CA ALA A 7 10.82 17.86 4.93
C ALA A 7 10.55 17.17 6.27
N ILE A 8 9.77 16.07 6.27
CA ILE A 8 9.52 15.27 7.47
C ILE A 8 10.82 14.66 8.00
N ILE A 9 11.65 14.06 7.14
CA ILE A 9 12.94 13.50 7.57
C ILE A 9 13.85 14.61 8.13
N ALA A 10 13.92 15.76 7.46
CA ALA A 10 14.76 16.88 7.91
C ALA A 10 14.31 17.46 9.25
N ALA A 11 13.00 17.46 9.53
CA ALA A 11 12.42 17.95 10.79
C ALA A 11 12.61 16.97 11.97
N ASN A 12 13.04 15.73 11.73
CA ASN A 12 13.17 14.69 12.76
C ASN A 12 14.60 14.13 12.79
N PRO A 13 15.50 14.70 13.64
CA PRO A 13 16.89 14.27 13.75
C PRO A 13 17.02 12.77 14.01
N GLY A 14 17.95 12.11 13.31
CA GLY A 14 18.20 10.67 13.43
C GLY A 14 17.46 9.80 12.40
N LEU A 15 16.33 10.26 11.84
CA LEU A 15 15.60 9.48 10.82
C LEU A 15 16.36 9.34 9.51
N ASN A 16 17.22 10.30 9.17
CA ASN A 16 18.04 10.27 7.95
C ASN A 16 19.00 9.07 7.86
N ARG A 17 19.33 8.42 8.99
CA ARG A 17 20.16 7.21 9.01
C ARG A 17 19.35 5.95 8.70
N GLY A 18 18.08 5.92 9.07
CA GLY A 18 17.20 4.75 8.94
C GLY A 18 16.27 4.78 7.74
N ILE A 19 16.00 5.96 7.16
CA ILE A 19 15.02 6.12 6.08
C ILE A 19 15.71 6.55 4.79
N ARG A 20 15.49 5.77 3.73
CA ARG A 20 15.93 6.08 2.37
C ARG A 20 14.71 6.33 1.49
N LEU A 21 14.62 7.51 0.90
CA LEU A 21 13.53 7.85 -0.03
C LEU A 21 13.90 7.46 -1.46
N ARG A 22 12.97 6.79 -2.15
CA ARG A 22 13.09 6.45 -3.58
C ARG A 22 11.82 6.90 -4.30
N ARG A 23 12.00 7.56 -5.45
CA ARG A 23 10.88 7.96 -6.31
C ARG A 23 10.65 6.89 -7.37
N GLN A 24 9.46 6.30 -7.38
CA GLN A 24 9.01 5.47 -8.50
C GLN A 24 8.70 6.38 -9.70
N LYS A 25 9.41 6.17 -10.81
CA LYS A 25 9.27 6.96 -12.04
C LYS A 25 8.23 6.37 -12.99
N ASN A 26 8.06 5.05 -12.97
CA ASN A 26 7.06 4.36 -13.78
C ASN A 26 5.78 4.20 -12.97
N THR A 27 4.71 4.90 -13.37
CA THR A 27 3.40 4.84 -12.69
C THR A 27 2.70 3.49 -12.81
N GLN A 28 3.16 2.63 -13.72
CA GLN A 28 2.68 1.26 -13.90
C GLN A 28 3.52 0.22 -13.16
N ALA A 29 4.56 0.61 -12.43
CA ALA A 29 5.37 -0.29 -11.61
C ALA A 29 5.26 0.07 -10.13
N ILE A 30 5.36 -0.93 -9.26
CA ILE A 30 5.34 -0.78 -7.80
C ILE A 30 6.72 -1.10 -7.24
N PHE A 31 7.30 -2.25 -7.61
CA PHE A 31 8.58 -2.76 -7.08
C PHE A 31 9.74 -2.62 -8.07
N GLN A 32 9.49 -2.80 -9.35
CA GLN A 32 10.48 -2.69 -10.41
C GLN A 32 11.08 -1.28 -10.43
N GLY A 33 12.40 -1.21 -10.37
CA GLY A 33 13.14 0.04 -10.23
C GLY A 33 13.16 0.63 -8.82
N ILE A 34 12.50 -0.01 -7.85
CA ILE A 34 12.54 0.35 -6.42
C ILE A 34 13.31 -0.70 -5.63
N ILE A 35 13.06 -1.99 -5.82
CA ILE A 35 13.81 -3.10 -5.24
C ILE A 35 14.94 -3.49 -6.19
N HIS A 36 16.20 -3.38 -5.75
CA HIS A 36 17.36 -3.73 -6.57
C HIS A 36 17.85 -5.16 -6.27
N LYS A 37 18.60 -5.76 -7.20
CA LYS A 37 18.98 -7.19 -7.19
C LYS A 37 19.62 -7.73 -5.90
N ASN A 38 20.31 -6.88 -5.13
CA ASN A 38 21.04 -7.29 -3.93
C ASN A 38 20.37 -6.79 -2.63
N GLU A 39 19.10 -6.38 -2.72
CA GLU A 39 18.36 -5.90 -1.56
C GLU A 39 17.39 -6.95 -1.06
N GLN A 40 17.24 -7.01 0.25
CA GLN A 40 16.33 -7.90 0.94
C GLN A 40 15.54 -7.11 1.97
N TYR A 41 14.27 -7.46 2.11
CA TYR A 41 13.33 -6.76 2.98
C TYR A 41 12.54 -7.74 3.83
N HIS A 42 12.40 -7.43 5.11
CA HIS A 42 11.50 -8.16 6.01
C HIS A 42 10.04 -7.98 5.61
N ALA A 43 9.65 -6.77 5.24
CA ALA A 43 8.29 -6.47 4.87
C ALA A 43 8.20 -5.31 3.89
N VAL A 44 7.17 -5.37 3.05
CA VAL A 44 6.60 -4.23 2.32
C VAL A 44 5.29 -3.85 2.98
N LEU A 45 5.08 -2.55 3.19
CA LEU A 45 3.83 -1.99 3.67
C LEU A 45 3.22 -1.10 2.59
N CYS A 46 1.93 -1.27 2.32
CA CYS A 46 1.20 -0.49 1.34
C CYS A 46 -0.11 0.04 1.91
N ASN A 47 -0.35 1.33 1.69
CA ASN A 47 -1.66 1.96 1.81
C ASN A 47 -2.09 2.41 0.40
N PRO A 48 -2.92 1.63 -0.29
CA PRO A 48 -3.26 1.87 -1.69
C PRO A 48 -4.16 3.12 -1.85
N PRO A 49 -4.19 3.73 -3.04
CA PRO A 49 -5.10 4.84 -3.33
C PRO A 49 -6.57 4.39 -3.22
N PHE A 50 -7.41 5.23 -2.60
CA PHE A 50 -8.77 4.85 -2.17
C PHE A 50 -9.87 4.97 -3.25
N HIS A 51 -9.66 5.77 -4.31
CA HIS A 51 -10.69 6.04 -5.33
C HIS A 51 -10.30 5.51 -6.71
N ALA A 52 -11.29 5.17 -7.54
CA ALA A 52 -11.04 4.64 -8.89
C ALA A 52 -10.87 5.74 -9.96
N SER A 53 -11.19 6.99 -9.62
CA SER A 53 -11.02 8.14 -10.52
C SER A 53 -11.01 9.47 -9.75
N ALA A 54 -10.56 10.54 -10.42
CA ALA A 54 -10.68 11.91 -9.92
C ALA A 54 -12.13 12.29 -9.61
N ILE A 55 -13.08 11.80 -10.41
CA ILE A 55 -14.52 12.07 -10.27
C ILE A 55 -15.06 11.40 -8.99
N GLU A 56 -14.68 10.16 -8.71
CA GLU A 56 -15.05 9.48 -7.45
C GLU A 56 -14.40 10.13 -6.23
N ALA A 57 -13.15 10.58 -6.34
CA ALA A 57 -12.48 11.31 -5.27
C ALA A 57 -13.21 12.62 -4.96
N GLN A 58 -13.67 13.35 -5.99
CA GLN A 58 -14.41 14.60 -5.85
C GLN A 58 -15.83 14.38 -5.29
N GLN A 59 -16.54 13.35 -5.73
CA GLN A 59 -17.87 12.99 -5.19
C GLN A 59 -17.80 12.45 -3.75
N GLY A 60 -16.79 11.64 -3.43
CA GLY A 60 -16.51 11.19 -2.07
C GLY A 60 -16.19 12.35 -1.14
N THR A 61 -15.43 13.33 -1.62
CA THR A 61 -15.16 14.59 -0.91
C THR A 61 -16.44 15.38 -0.67
N GLN A 62 -17.29 15.57 -1.70
CA GLN A 62 -18.54 16.32 -1.56
C GLN A 62 -19.54 15.65 -0.59
N ARG A 63 -19.68 14.32 -0.63
CA ARG A 63 -20.53 13.59 0.33
C ARG A 63 -20.01 13.74 1.76
N LYS A 64 -18.69 13.74 1.98
CA LYS A 64 -18.07 13.83 3.31
C LYS A 64 -18.20 15.24 3.90
N VAL A 65 -18.00 16.29 3.10
CA VAL A 65 -18.24 17.68 3.51
C VAL A 65 -19.71 17.88 3.92
N ARG A 66 -20.64 17.32 3.14
CA ARG A 66 -22.08 17.36 3.44
C ARG A 66 -22.45 16.59 4.71
N ASN A 67 -21.87 15.41 4.94
CA ASN A 67 -22.14 14.60 6.12
C ASN A 67 -21.48 15.15 7.40
N LEU A 68 -20.42 15.96 7.29
CA LEU A 68 -19.72 16.59 8.41
C LEU A 68 -20.26 18.00 8.74
N GLY A 69 -21.20 18.52 7.95
CA GLY A 69 -21.76 19.87 8.15
C GLY A 69 -20.72 20.99 7.99
N LEU A 70 -19.60 20.72 7.32
CA LEU A 70 -18.52 21.69 7.12
C LEU A 70 -18.89 22.67 6.00
N ASP A 71 -18.52 23.94 6.19
CA ASP A 71 -18.71 24.99 5.20
C ASP A 71 -18.01 24.61 3.88
N LYS A 72 -18.57 25.02 2.74
CA LYS A 72 -18.08 24.66 1.39
C LYS A 72 -16.63 25.10 1.14
N ASN A 73 -16.14 26.04 1.95
CA ASN A 73 -14.80 26.61 1.90
C ASN A 73 -13.85 26.09 3.00
N ALA A 74 -14.25 25.11 3.80
CA ALA A 74 -13.39 24.56 4.84
C ALA A 74 -12.18 23.84 4.22
N PRO A 75 -10.94 24.14 4.66
CA PRO A 75 -9.76 23.44 4.16
C PRO A 75 -9.89 21.95 4.50
N LEU A 76 -9.80 21.11 3.46
CA LEU A 76 -9.92 19.66 3.60
C LEU A 76 -8.75 19.15 4.45
N ASN A 77 -9.05 18.59 5.62
CA ASN A 77 -8.06 17.90 6.47
C ASN A 77 -7.56 16.55 5.88
N PHE A 78 -7.86 16.26 4.60
CA PHE A 78 -7.20 15.19 3.87
C PHE A 78 -5.98 15.79 3.18
N GLY A 79 -4.84 15.77 3.87
CA GLY A 79 -3.55 16.29 3.38
C GLY A 79 -2.93 15.51 2.23
N GLY A 80 -3.72 14.74 1.47
CA GLY A 80 -3.24 13.99 0.31
C GLY A 80 -3.32 14.81 -0.97
N GLN A 81 -2.27 14.78 -1.79
CA GLN A 81 -2.29 15.43 -3.11
C GLN A 81 -3.30 14.71 -4.03
N GLN A 82 -3.85 15.39 -5.03
CA GLN A 82 -4.90 14.85 -5.93
C GLN A 82 -4.54 13.49 -6.58
N GLU A 83 -3.24 13.19 -6.71
CA GLU A 83 -2.69 11.92 -7.23
C GLU A 83 -2.69 10.78 -6.21
N GLU A 84 -2.83 11.06 -4.91
CA GLU A 84 -2.94 10.05 -3.83
C GLU A 84 -4.39 9.58 -3.64
N LEU A 85 -5.35 10.27 -4.26
CA LEU A 85 -6.76 9.97 -4.10
C LEU A 85 -7.25 8.90 -5.07
N TRP A 86 -6.66 8.74 -6.27
CA TRP A 86 -7.19 7.80 -7.25
C TRP A 86 -6.15 7.11 -8.14
N CYS A 87 -6.50 5.93 -8.62
CA CYS A 87 -5.80 5.24 -9.70
C CYS A 87 -6.81 4.56 -10.63
N GLU A 88 -6.45 4.35 -11.89
CA GLU A 88 -7.29 3.62 -12.85
C GLU A 88 -7.60 2.21 -12.33
N GLY A 89 -8.88 1.86 -12.22
CA GLY A 89 -9.34 0.61 -11.62
C GLY A 89 -9.33 0.57 -10.08
N GLY A 90 -8.92 1.66 -9.44
CA GLY A 90 -8.98 1.87 -7.99
C GLY A 90 -8.11 0.93 -7.16
N GLU A 91 -8.39 0.89 -5.85
CA GLU A 91 -7.69 0.04 -4.88
C GLU A 91 -7.48 -1.39 -5.39
N LYS A 92 -8.52 -1.99 -5.97
CA LYS A 92 -8.50 -3.37 -6.46
C LYS A 92 -7.45 -3.59 -7.55
N ALA A 93 -7.41 -2.73 -8.57
CA ALA A 93 -6.44 -2.84 -9.65
C ALA A 93 -5.01 -2.59 -9.16
N PHE A 94 -4.83 -1.61 -8.26
CA PHE A 94 -3.53 -1.32 -7.67
C PHE A 94 -2.97 -2.53 -6.91
N ILE A 95 -3.77 -3.11 -6.00
CA ILE A 95 -3.33 -4.26 -5.21
C ILE A 95 -3.13 -5.49 -6.11
N SER A 96 -3.98 -5.71 -7.11
CA SER A 96 -3.80 -6.82 -8.06
C SER A 96 -2.48 -6.72 -8.83
N ARG A 97 -2.11 -5.51 -9.25
CA ARG A 97 -0.80 -5.25 -9.87
C ARG A 97 0.34 -5.52 -8.89
N MET A 98 0.20 -5.07 -7.64
CA MET A 98 1.19 -5.33 -6.58
C MET A 98 1.39 -6.82 -6.34
N ILE A 99 0.31 -7.60 -6.33
CA ILE A 99 0.35 -9.05 -6.19
C ILE A 99 1.11 -9.68 -7.36
N ASN A 100 0.77 -9.32 -8.60
CA ASN A 100 1.45 -9.85 -9.78
C ASN A 100 2.94 -9.54 -9.79
N GLU A 101 3.31 -8.28 -9.54
CA GLU A 101 4.71 -7.85 -9.54
C GLU A 101 5.50 -8.43 -8.37
N SER A 102 4.84 -8.75 -7.24
CA SER A 102 5.53 -9.33 -6.07
C SER A 102 6.16 -10.70 -6.36
N ALA A 103 5.65 -11.45 -7.34
CA ALA A 103 6.19 -12.75 -7.73
C ALA A 103 7.64 -12.65 -8.21
N ASP A 104 7.99 -11.59 -8.94
CA ASP A 104 9.35 -11.33 -9.43
C ASP A 104 10.33 -11.06 -8.27
N PHE A 105 9.81 -10.65 -7.11
CA PHE A 105 10.57 -10.31 -5.90
C PHE A 105 10.37 -11.34 -4.78
N ALA A 106 9.84 -12.52 -5.08
CA ALA A 106 9.52 -13.59 -4.12
C ALA A 106 10.67 -13.98 -3.18
N LYS A 107 11.92 -13.88 -3.65
CA LYS A 107 13.13 -14.21 -2.87
C LYS A 107 13.71 -13.00 -2.11
N GLN A 108 13.25 -11.80 -2.43
CA GLN A 108 13.81 -10.55 -1.90
C GLN A 108 12.95 -9.95 -0.78
N CYS A 109 11.68 -10.31 -0.68
CA CYS A 109 10.81 -9.84 0.39
C CYS A 109 10.18 -11.01 1.14
N VAL A 110 10.27 -11.00 2.47
CA VAL A 110 9.65 -12.04 3.31
C VAL A 110 8.13 -11.87 3.31
N TRP A 111 7.63 -10.67 3.57
CA TRP A 111 6.20 -10.37 3.61
C TRP A 111 5.82 -9.18 2.74
N PHE A 112 4.87 -9.38 1.85
CA PHE A 112 4.18 -8.29 1.19
C PHE A 112 2.87 -8.01 1.94
N THR A 113 2.55 -6.74 2.17
CA THR A 113 1.30 -6.36 2.84
C THR A 113 0.64 -5.16 2.17
N SER A 114 -0.69 -5.14 2.17
CA SER A 114 -1.47 -3.98 1.76
C SER A 114 -2.74 -3.85 2.60
N LEU A 115 -3.06 -2.62 3.01
CA LEU A 115 -4.40 -2.30 3.50
C LEU A 115 -5.43 -2.59 2.41
N VAL A 116 -6.64 -2.96 2.83
CA VAL A 116 -7.82 -3.13 1.96
C VAL A 116 -8.98 -2.39 2.61
N SER A 117 -9.47 -1.34 1.95
CA SER A 117 -10.57 -0.52 2.46
C SER A 117 -11.93 -1.12 2.18
N ARG A 118 -12.11 -1.82 1.05
CA ARG A 118 -13.38 -2.41 0.64
C ARG A 118 -13.33 -3.93 0.72
N ARG A 119 -14.17 -4.53 1.56
CA ARG A 119 -14.24 -5.98 1.75
C ARG A 119 -14.59 -6.70 0.45
N GLU A 120 -15.34 -6.04 -0.42
CA GLU A 120 -15.80 -6.53 -1.72
C GLU A 120 -14.63 -6.81 -2.68
N ASN A 121 -13.45 -6.22 -2.44
CA ASN A 121 -12.25 -6.48 -3.25
C ASN A 121 -11.60 -7.83 -2.92
N LEU A 122 -11.78 -8.37 -1.70
CA LEU A 122 -11.07 -9.56 -1.22
C LEU A 122 -11.19 -10.80 -2.13
N PRO A 123 -12.38 -11.17 -2.66
CA PRO A 123 -12.51 -12.36 -3.49
C PRO A 123 -11.64 -12.32 -4.76
N GLU A 124 -11.46 -11.15 -5.37
CA GLU A 124 -10.57 -11.02 -6.53
C GLU A 124 -9.09 -11.03 -6.13
N LEU A 125 -8.74 -10.38 -5.01
CA LEU A 125 -7.37 -10.38 -4.50
C LEU A 125 -6.90 -11.78 -4.10
N TRP A 126 -7.77 -12.60 -3.49
CA TRP A 126 -7.45 -14.00 -3.18
C TRP A 126 -7.19 -14.82 -4.44
N ARG A 127 -8.00 -14.64 -5.50
CA ARG A 127 -7.75 -15.31 -6.79
C ARG A 127 -6.42 -14.90 -7.40
N ALA A 128 -6.08 -13.61 -7.36
CA ALA A 128 -4.80 -13.12 -7.85
C ALA A 128 -3.63 -13.74 -7.06
N LEU A 129 -3.75 -13.82 -5.72
CA LEU A 129 -2.73 -14.43 -4.85
C LEU A 129 -2.52 -15.93 -5.13
N GLU A 130 -3.62 -16.65 -5.39
CA GLU A 130 -3.57 -18.06 -5.79
C GLU A 130 -2.89 -18.22 -7.16
N GLN A 131 -3.25 -17.38 -8.14
CA GLN A 131 -2.68 -17.41 -9.49
C GLN A 131 -1.17 -17.16 -9.51
N VAL A 132 -0.65 -16.29 -8.65
CA VAL A 132 0.79 -16.03 -8.56
C VAL A 132 1.53 -17.09 -7.71
N GLY A 133 0.80 -18.03 -7.10
CA GLY A 133 1.39 -19.09 -6.29
C GLY A 133 1.94 -18.61 -4.94
N ALA A 134 1.26 -17.68 -4.27
CA ALA A 134 1.63 -17.30 -2.90
C ALA A 134 1.51 -18.52 -1.96
N ASP A 135 2.57 -18.79 -1.20
CA ASP A 135 2.65 -19.93 -0.26
C ASP A 135 1.69 -19.75 0.92
N THR A 136 1.71 -18.57 1.53
CA THR A 136 0.87 -18.25 2.68
C THR A 136 0.20 -16.91 2.46
N VAL A 137 -1.12 -16.87 2.64
CA VAL A 137 -1.94 -15.65 2.63
C VAL A 137 -2.65 -15.50 3.96
N ARG A 138 -2.65 -14.28 4.51
CA ARG A 138 -3.35 -13.91 5.74
C ARG A 138 -4.19 -12.67 5.51
N THR A 139 -5.41 -12.67 6.02
CA THR A 139 -6.23 -11.46 6.14
C THR A 139 -6.34 -11.13 7.62
N VAL A 140 -5.93 -9.93 8.01
CA VAL A 140 -5.92 -9.48 9.41
C VAL A 140 -6.91 -8.34 9.54
N GLU A 141 -7.94 -8.56 10.37
CA GLU A 141 -8.90 -7.53 10.73
C GLU A 141 -8.28 -6.60 11.78
N MET A 142 -8.36 -5.30 11.54
CA MET A 142 -7.93 -4.24 12.45
C MET A 142 -9.18 -3.50 12.91
N ALA A 143 -9.82 -3.99 13.97
CA ALA A 143 -10.96 -3.31 14.57
C ALA A 143 -10.48 -2.21 15.54
N GLN A 144 -10.69 -0.94 15.18
CA GLN A 144 -10.60 0.18 16.12
C GLN A 144 -11.76 1.15 15.89
N GLY A 145 -12.72 1.17 16.81
CA GLY A 145 -13.91 2.02 16.73
C GLY A 145 -14.87 1.63 15.58
N GLN A 146 -15.53 2.63 14.98
CA GLN A 146 -16.55 2.44 13.92
C GLN A 146 -15.96 2.12 12.54
N LYS A 147 -14.63 2.12 12.39
CA LYS A 147 -13.97 1.86 11.10
C LYS A 147 -13.44 0.43 11.07
N GLN A 148 -14.09 -0.44 10.31
CA GLN A 148 -13.54 -1.75 9.98
C GLN A 148 -12.39 -1.56 8.98
N SER A 149 -11.15 -1.70 9.45
CA SER A 149 -9.96 -1.73 8.61
C SER A 149 -9.43 -3.16 8.54
N ARG A 150 -8.81 -3.55 7.42
CA ARG A 150 -8.15 -4.84 7.28
C ARG A 150 -6.91 -4.69 6.41
N PHE A 151 -5.99 -5.62 6.54
CA PHE A 151 -4.92 -5.77 5.58
C PHE A 151 -4.74 -7.23 5.18
N ILE A 152 -4.24 -7.41 3.97
CA ILE A 152 -3.77 -8.71 3.51
C ILE A 152 -2.25 -8.75 3.64
N ALA A 153 -1.73 -9.91 4.01
CA ALA A 153 -0.31 -10.20 4.03
C ALA A 153 -0.07 -11.51 3.29
N TRP A 154 0.92 -11.53 2.40
CA TRP A 154 1.28 -12.72 1.65
C TRP A 154 2.79 -12.88 1.52
N THR A 155 3.20 -14.11 1.22
CA THR A 155 4.59 -14.51 1.09
C THR A 155 4.69 -15.69 0.14
N PHE A 156 5.81 -15.77 -0.57
CA PHE A 156 6.18 -16.89 -1.44
C PHE A 156 7.15 -17.86 -0.76
N MET A 157 7.56 -17.56 0.47
CA MET A 157 8.49 -18.36 1.25
C MET A 157 7.71 -19.28 2.18
N ASP A 158 8.06 -20.55 2.19
CA ASP A 158 7.61 -21.49 3.23
C ASP A 158 8.08 -21.05 4.62
N LYS A 159 7.55 -21.68 5.67
CA LYS A 159 7.85 -21.32 7.06
C LYS A 159 9.36 -21.34 7.37
N THR A 160 10.08 -22.38 6.93
CA THR A 160 11.50 -22.55 7.23
C THR A 160 12.36 -21.52 6.51
N ALA A 161 12.04 -21.24 5.24
CA ALA A 161 12.69 -20.19 4.45
C ALA A 161 12.48 -18.81 5.09
N ARG A 162 11.26 -18.51 5.56
CA ARG A 162 10.97 -17.24 6.27
C ARG A 162 11.78 -17.09 7.56
N GLU A 163 11.80 -18.11 8.42
CA GLU A 163 12.55 -18.07 9.69
C GLU A 163 14.06 -17.87 9.46
N ARG A 164 14.61 -18.55 8.44
CA ARG A 164 16.01 -18.37 8.03
C ARG A 164 16.27 -16.95 7.52
N GLN A 165 15.35 -16.40 6.74
CA GLN A 165 15.53 -15.08 6.12
C GLN A 165 15.42 -13.95 7.16
N MET A 166 14.49 -14.06 8.10
CA MET A 166 14.27 -13.10 9.19
C MET A 166 15.41 -13.06 10.23
N SER A 167 16.28 -14.08 10.27
CA SER A 167 17.42 -14.13 11.20
C SER A 167 18.74 -13.65 10.59
N ARG A 168 18.77 -13.36 9.28
CA ARG A 168 19.98 -13.00 8.53
C ARG A 168 20.17 -11.50 8.29
N LEU A 169 19.13 -10.71 8.50
CA LEU A 169 19.08 -9.25 8.29
C LEU A 169 19.11 -8.52 9.62
#